data_AF-A0AAJ0IA89-F1
#
_entry.id   AF-A0AAJ0IA89-F1
#
_cell.length_a   1.000
_cell.length_b   1.000
_cell.length_c   1.000
_cell.angle_alpha   90.00
_cell.angle_beta   90.00
_cell.angle_gamma   90.00
#
_symmetry.space_group_name_H-M   'P 1'
#
loop_
_entity.id
_entity.type
_entity.pdbx_description
1 polymer ?
#
loop_
_entity_poly.entity_id
_entity_poly.type
_entity_poly.pdbx_seq_one_letter_code
_entity_poly.pdbx_strand_id
1 'polypeptide(L)'
;MPIKEEFEDLFERTGVSAEKNKAYLDGINKKFAKGRWREVSKEWRKAPKMFEQILAKFESMQAAKTVEAEVAEENQEQGPAKRRKTESSKLQRLRDLKARWDLFSQSLDQFDRQVAAGPGGFAFAFVEGKIVKAARNGDWVLLDEINLASPDTLESIAGLFQTNPSLLLSETGEIERIQAHPNFRVFGAMNPATDVGKRDLPMGLRSVS
;
A
#
# COMPACT_ATOMS: atom_id res chain seq x y z
N MET A 1 12.20 -3.90 -3.17
CA MET A 1 12.32 -4.03 -1.69
C MET A 1 11.10 -3.35 -1.12
N PRO A 2 10.25 -4.05 -0.36
CA PRO A 2 8.88 -3.58 -0.05
C PRO A 2 8.84 -2.20 0.61
N ILE A 3 9.74 -1.95 1.56
CA ILE A 3 9.80 -0.65 2.25
C ILE A 3 10.22 0.50 1.31
N LYS A 4 11.05 0.24 0.30
CA LYS A 4 11.40 1.25 -0.71
C LYS A 4 10.19 1.56 -1.61
N GLU A 5 9.47 0.53 -2.05
CA GLU A 5 8.29 0.68 -2.90
C GLU A 5 7.18 1.44 -2.17
N GLU A 6 6.93 1.13 -0.89
CA GLU A 6 5.96 1.85 -0.06
C GLU A 6 6.38 3.32 0.13
N PHE A 7 7.66 3.58 0.37
CA PHE A 7 8.18 4.95 0.44
C PHE A 7 7.90 5.73 -0.85
N GLU A 8 8.18 5.13 -2.02
CA GLU A 8 7.99 5.78 -3.32
C GLU A 8 6.50 6.08 -3.59
N ASP A 9 5.59 5.13 -3.34
CA ASP A 9 4.15 5.32 -3.48
C ASP A 9 3.62 6.39 -2.52
N LEU A 10 4.04 6.37 -1.24
CA LEU A 10 3.61 7.37 -0.27
C LEU A 10 4.13 8.77 -0.60
N PHE A 11 5.38 8.88 -1.04
CA PHE A 11 5.98 10.15 -1.41
C PHE A 11 5.28 10.77 -2.63
N GLU A 12 4.96 9.96 -3.63
CA GLU A 12 4.19 10.37 -4.81
C GLU A 12 2.76 10.80 -4.45
N ARG A 13 2.04 9.97 -3.69
CA ARG A 13 0.64 10.25 -3.30
C ARG A 13 0.47 11.47 -2.41
N THR A 14 1.50 11.82 -1.65
CA THR A 14 1.52 13.07 -0.87
C THR A 14 1.49 14.31 -1.79
N GLY A 15 1.78 14.14 -3.08
CA GLY A 15 1.76 15.22 -4.07
C GLY A 15 2.95 16.18 -3.93
N VAL A 16 4.05 15.67 -3.36
CA VAL A 16 5.33 16.38 -3.30
C VAL A 16 5.98 16.24 -4.67
N SER A 17 6.32 17.37 -5.31
CA SER A 17 6.95 17.33 -6.63
C SER A 17 8.28 16.57 -6.55
N ALA A 18 8.36 15.45 -7.27
CA ALA A 18 9.57 14.66 -7.39
C ALA A 18 10.73 15.49 -7.96
N GLU A 19 10.44 16.40 -8.89
CA GLU A 19 11.41 17.30 -9.50
C GLU A 19 12.00 18.29 -8.49
N LYS A 20 11.15 18.89 -7.64
CA LYS A 20 11.61 19.78 -6.56
C LYS A 20 12.38 19.05 -5.46
N ASN A 21 12.18 17.74 -5.32
CA ASN A 21 12.82 16.91 -4.30
C ASN A 21 13.85 15.95 -4.89
N LYS A 22 14.28 16.21 -6.14
CA LYS A 22 15.19 15.33 -6.88
C LYS A 22 16.49 15.07 -6.12
N ALA A 23 17.10 16.10 -5.54
CA ALA A 23 18.33 15.95 -4.76
C ALA A 23 18.17 15.04 -3.52
N TYR A 24 17.00 15.08 -2.88
CA TYR A 24 16.69 14.20 -1.74
C TYR A 24 16.52 12.75 -2.20
N LEU A 25 15.73 12.53 -3.26
CA LEU A 25 15.48 11.20 -3.84
C LEU A 25 16.78 10.57 -4.40
N ASP A 26 17.58 11.35 -5.14
CA ASP A 26 18.88 10.92 -5.67
C ASP A 26 19.85 10.57 -4.53
N GLY A 27 19.82 11.34 -3.43
CA GLY A 27 20.61 11.07 -2.24
C GLY A 27 20.26 9.73 -1.58
N ILE A 28 18.97 9.39 -1.50
CA ILE A 28 18.49 8.10 -1.02
C ILE A 28 18.92 6.99 -1.97
N ASN A 29 18.64 7.13 -3.27
CA ASN A 29 18.94 6.12 -4.28
C ASN A 29 20.44 5.81 -4.36
N LYS A 30 21.30 6.82 -4.23
CA LYS A 30 22.75 6.64 -4.20
C LYS A 30 23.23 5.86 -2.97
N LYS A 31 22.63 6.08 -1.79
CA LYS A 31 22.95 5.34 -0.56
C LYS A 31 22.41 3.91 -0.62
N PHE A 32 21.21 3.76 -1.17
CA PHE A 32 20.55 2.47 -1.40
C PHE A 32 21.38 1.57 -2.33
N ALA A 33 21.83 2.09 -3.48
CA ALA A 33 22.67 1.35 -4.42
C ALA A 33 24.03 0.92 -3.83
N LYS A 34 24.52 1.64 -2.81
CA LYS A 34 25.76 1.31 -2.09
C LYS A 34 25.56 0.42 -0.87
N GLY A 35 24.34 -0.05 -0.60
CA GLY A 35 24.03 -0.87 0.57
C GLY A 35 24.23 -0.15 1.91
N ARG A 36 24.19 1.19 1.94
CA ARG A 36 24.39 1.99 3.16
C ARG A 36 23.09 2.08 3.98
N TRP A 37 22.57 0.93 4.41
CA TRP A 37 21.21 0.79 4.93
C TRP A 37 20.90 1.68 6.15
N ARG A 38 21.86 1.86 7.06
CA ARG A 38 21.71 2.79 8.20
C ARG A 38 21.51 4.24 7.77
N GLU A 39 22.21 4.66 6.71
CA GLU A 39 22.05 6.01 6.17
C GLU A 39 20.74 6.14 5.40
N VAL A 40 20.32 5.10 4.67
CA VAL A 40 19.03 5.06 3.97
C VAL A 40 17.87 5.19 4.94
N SER A 41 17.86 4.41 6.03
CA SER A 41 16.83 4.50 7.08
C SER A 41 16.74 5.90 7.67
N LYS A 42 17.88 6.54 7.98
CA LYS A 42 17.93 7.92 8.45
C LYS A 42 17.31 8.91 7.48
N GLU A 43 17.52 8.75 6.17
CA GLU A 43 16.90 9.61 5.16
C GLU A 43 15.39 9.36 5.05
N TRP A 44 14.94 8.11 5.05
CA TRP A 44 13.51 7.76 4.99
C TRP A 44 12.74 8.30 6.20
N ARG A 45 13.33 8.33 7.40
CA ARG A 45 12.71 8.92 8.60
C ARG A 45 12.44 10.42 8.51
N LYS A 46 12.99 11.12 7.51
CA LYS A 46 12.67 12.53 7.25
C LYS A 46 11.32 12.70 6.55
N ALA A 47 10.89 11.71 5.76
CA ALA A 47 9.69 11.83 4.94
C ALA A 47 8.37 11.86 5.73
N PRO A 48 8.15 11.03 6.77
CA PRO A 48 6.98 11.17 7.64
C PRO A 48 6.89 12.57 8.28
N LYS A 49 8.03 13.12 8.71
CA LYS A 49 8.09 14.48 9.28
C LYS A 49 7.73 15.55 8.25
N MET A 50 8.22 15.42 7.02
CA MET A 50 7.84 16.32 5.92
C MET A 50 6.34 16.22 5.62
N PHE A 51 5.79 15.00 5.64
CA PHE A 51 4.36 14.78 5.46
C PHE A 51 3.53 15.44 6.58
N GLU A 52 3.91 15.29 7.85
CA GLU A 52 3.25 15.96 8.98
C GLU A 52 3.25 17.48 8.83
N GLN A 53 4.38 18.06 8.40
CA GLN A 53 4.48 19.50 8.12
C GLN A 53 3.56 19.93 6.97
N ILE A 54 3.45 19.13 5.92
CA ILE A 54 2.52 19.39 4.81
C ILE A 54 1.08 19.34 5.31
N LEU A 55 0.71 18.30 6.06
CA LEU A 55 -0.64 18.14 6.60
C LEU A 55 -1.01 19.33 7.49
N ALA A 56 -0.17 19.68 8.46
CA ALA A 56 -0.37 20.81 9.36
C ALA A 56 -0.52 22.15 8.60
N LYS A 57 0.26 22.34 7.53
CA LYS A 57 0.17 23.53 6.68
C LYS A 57 -1.17 23.60 5.93
N PHE A 58 -1.70 22.47 5.45
CA PHE A 58 -3.00 22.43 4.80
C PHE A 58 -4.15 22.61 5.80
N GLU A 59 -4.02 22.10 7.02
CA GLU A 59 -5.01 22.29 8.08
C GLU A 59 -5.09 23.75 8.55
N SER A 60 -3.95 24.40 8.77
CA SER A 60 -3.92 25.82 9.15
C SER A 60 -4.47 26.72 8.03
N MET A 61 -4.17 26.43 6.76
CA MET A 61 -4.76 27.14 5.62
C MET A 61 -6.27 26.96 5.54
N GLN A 62 -6.80 25.79 5.89
CA GLN A 62 -8.24 25.56 5.88
C GLN A 62 -8.91 26.30 7.04
N ALA A 63 -8.34 26.25 8.25
CA ALA A 63 -8.84 26.95 9.41
C ALA A 63 -8.88 28.48 9.21
N ALA A 64 -7.80 29.07 8.69
CA ALA A 64 -7.75 30.51 8.39
C ALA A 64 -8.84 30.93 7.40
N LYS A 65 -9.09 30.12 6.37
CA LYS A 65 -10.15 30.37 5.37
C LYS A 65 -11.56 30.21 5.93
N THR A 66 -11.77 29.34 6.91
CA THR A 66 -13.07 29.21 7.59
C THR A 66 -13.35 30.47 8.40
N VAL A 67 -12.35 30.98 9.14
CA VAL A 67 -12.46 32.23 9.91
C VAL A 67 -12.69 33.43 8.98
N GLU A 68 -11.95 33.53 7.87
CA GLU A 68 -12.19 34.60 6.86
C GLU A 68 -13.60 34.53 6.25
N ALA A 69 -14.15 33.33 6.05
CA ALA A 69 -15.51 33.17 5.53
C ALA A 69 -16.58 33.53 6.57
N GLU A 70 -16.38 33.22 7.85
CA GLU A 70 -17.28 33.61 8.94
C GLU A 70 -17.27 35.15 9.13
N VAL A 71 -16.11 35.80 9.03
CA VAL A 71 -15.99 37.26 9.08
C VAL A 71 -16.56 37.95 7.83
N ALA A 72 -16.48 37.31 6.66
CA ALA A 72 -17.07 37.81 5.42
C ALA A 72 -18.59 37.61 5.34
N GLU A 73 -19.19 36.64 6.04
CA GLU A 73 -20.65 36.52 6.13
C GLU A 73 -21.29 37.69 6.90
N GLU A 74 -20.54 38.39 7.77
CA GLU A 74 -20.96 39.66 8.39
C GLU A 74 -20.88 40.87 7.44
N ASN A 75 -20.10 40.80 6.36
CA ASN A 75 -19.96 41.87 5.36
C ASN A 75 -20.19 41.30 3.96
N GLN A 76 -21.42 41.39 3.45
CA GLN A 76 -21.89 40.82 2.18
C GLN A 76 -20.95 41.06 0.96
N GLU A 77 -19.93 40.23 0.75
CA GLU A 77 -19.18 40.14 -0.50
C GLU A 77 -18.79 38.68 -0.83
N GLN A 78 -19.20 38.23 -2.03
CA GLN A 78 -19.04 36.85 -2.50
C GLN A 78 -17.69 36.63 -3.20
N GLY A 79 -16.79 35.86 -2.56
CA GLY A 79 -15.51 35.38 -3.11
C GLY A 79 -15.50 33.94 -3.66
N PRO A 80 -14.39 33.44 -4.26
CA PRO A 80 -14.40 32.40 -5.30
C PRO A 80 -14.50 30.95 -4.77
N ALA A 81 -15.69 30.36 -4.85
CA ALA A 81 -16.01 29.01 -4.36
C ALA A 81 -15.23 27.83 -5.00
N LYS A 82 -14.72 27.96 -6.23
CA LYS A 82 -14.07 26.83 -6.95
C LYS A 82 -12.75 26.38 -6.32
N ARG A 83 -11.89 27.29 -5.86
CA ARG A 83 -10.60 26.94 -5.22
C ARG A 83 -10.80 26.21 -3.89
N ARG A 84 -11.86 26.59 -3.15
CA ARG A 84 -12.25 26.06 -1.84
C ARG A 84 -12.54 24.55 -1.87
N LYS A 85 -13.17 24.04 -2.94
CA LYS A 85 -13.51 22.61 -3.10
C LYS A 85 -12.29 21.72 -3.39
N THR A 86 -11.34 22.20 -4.19
CA THR A 86 -10.10 21.46 -4.54
C THR A 86 -9.10 21.33 -3.38
N GLU A 87 -9.05 22.32 -2.49
CA GLU A 87 -8.16 22.27 -1.33
C GLU A 87 -8.71 21.35 -0.23
N SER A 88 -10.02 21.39 0.01
CA SER A 88 -10.69 20.46 0.93
C SER A 88 -10.54 19.00 0.50
N SER A 89 -10.68 18.70 -0.81
CA SER A 89 -10.47 17.34 -1.32
C SER A 89 -9.00 16.89 -1.30
N LYS A 90 -8.05 17.83 -1.36
CA LYS A 90 -6.63 17.52 -1.15
C LYS A 90 -6.32 17.23 0.32
N LEU A 91 -6.87 18.01 1.24
CA LEU A 91 -6.67 17.81 2.67
C LEU A 91 -7.24 16.46 3.14
N GLN A 92 -8.42 16.07 2.64
CA GLN A 92 -8.98 14.75 2.95
C GLN A 92 -8.05 13.62 2.49
N ARG A 93 -7.56 13.68 1.25
CA ARG A 93 -6.58 12.70 0.73
C ARG A 93 -5.32 12.62 1.59
N LEU A 94 -4.81 13.76 2.08
CA LEU A 94 -3.65 13.76 2.98
C LEU A 94 -3.99 13.07 4.31
N ARG A 95 -5.16 13.30 4.90
CA ARG A 95 -5.59 12.60 6.12
C ARG A 95 -5.68 11.09 5.92
N ASP A 96 -6.21 10.66 4.78
CA ASP A 96 -6.31 9.23 4.44
C ASP A 96 -4.92 8.56 4.33
N LEU A 97 -3.88 9.32 3.96
CA LEU A 97 -2.49 8.84 3.91
C LEU A 97 -1.80 8.80 5.28
N LYS A 98 -2.33 9.46 6.32
CA LYS A 98 -1.68 9.53 7.64
C LYS A 98 -1.43 8.14 8.23
N ALA A 99 -2.45 7.28 8.19
CA ALA A 99 -2.35 5.92 8.71
C ALA A 99 -1.27 5.10 7.99
N ARG A 100 -1.11 5.28 6.66
CA ARG A 100 -0.07 4.59 5.91
C ARG A 100 1.34 5.11 6.23
N TRP A 101 1.50 6.42 6.43
CA TRP A 101 2.77 6.99 6.89
C TRP A 101 3.17 6.54 8.30
N ASP A 102 2.18 6.29 9.18
CA ASP A 102 2.41 5.73 10.51
C ASP A 102 2.89 4.27 10.42
N LEU A 103 2.23 3.45 9.59
CA LEU A 103 2.65 2.07 9.31
C LEU A 103 4.04 2.01 8.65
N PHE A 104 4.35 2.94 7.75
CA PHE A 104 5.67 3.06 7.17
C PHE A 104 6.74 3.36 8.23
N SER A 105 6.43 4.24 9.19
CA SER A 105 7.35 4.56 10.30
C SER A 105 7.61 3.34 11.20
N GLN A 106 6.59 2.53 11.47
CA GLN A 106 6.76 1.25 12.20
C GLN A 106 7.59 0.25 11.39
N SER A 107 7.38 0.20 10.07
CA SER A 107 8.15 -0.65 9.16
C SER A 107 9.64 -0.25 9.13
N LEU A 108 9.96 1.03 9.30
CA LEU A 108 11.36 1.50 9.45
C LEU A 108 12.01 1.01 10.75
N ASP A 109 11.25 0.87 11.83
CA ASP A 109 11.77 0.31 13.08
C ASP A 109 12.11 -1.17 12.91
N GLN A 110 11.28 -1.93 12.20
CA GLN A 110 11.57 -3.31 11.84
C GLN A 110 12.79 -3.40 10.90
N PHE A 111 12.87 -2.52 9.91
CA PHE A 111 14.01 -2.43 9.00
C PHE A 111 15.30 -2.16 9.77
N ASP A 112 15.32 -1.23 10.73
CA ASP A 112 16.52 -0.94 11.53
C ASP A 112 16.99 -2.13 12.36
N ARG A 113 16.06 -2.95 12.88
CA ARG A 113 16.41 -4.20 13.56
C ARG A 113 17.06 -5.20 12.60
N GLN A 114 16.55 -5.32 11.37
CA GLN A 114 17.14 -6.14 10.32
C GLN A 114 18.54 -5.65 9.92
N VAL A 115 18.73 -4.33 9.76
CA VAL A 115 20.05 -3.73 9.51
C VAL A 115 21.03 -4.04 10.64
N ALA A 116 20.56 -3.99 11.90
CA ALA A 116 21.37 -4.24 13.08
C ALA A 116 21.77 -5.71 13.23
N ALA A 117 20.95 -6.64 12.72
CA ALA A 117 21.21 -8.08 12.74
C ALA A 117 22.39 -8.53 11.85
N GLY A 118 23.01 -7.62 11.09
CA GLY A 118 24.24 -7.86 10.36
C GLY A 118 24.04 -8.31 8.89
N PRO A 119 25.10 -8.81 8.23
CA PRO A 119 25.12 -9.09 6.78
C PRO A 119 24.08 -10.11 6.29
N GLY A 120 23.40 -10.83 7.18
CA GLY A 120 22.30 -11.74 6.89
C GLY A 120 20.90 -11.17 7.12
N GLY A 121 20.77 -10.00 7.77
CA GLY A 121 19.46 -9.40 8.10
C GLY A 121 18.66 -8.92 6.89
N PHE A 122 19.33 -8.79 5.73
CA PHE A 122 18.71 -8.51 4.44
C PHE A 122 18.70 -9.71 3.48
N ALA A 123 19.21 -10.87 3.91
CA ALA A 123 19.38 -11.99 3.00
C ALA A 123 18.03 -12.42 2.42
N PHE A 124 16.96 -12.40 3.23
CA PHE A 124 15.60 -12.67 2.79
C PHE A 124 14.62 -11.91 3.71
N ALA A 125 13.70 -11.14 3.12
CA ALA A 125 12.58 -10.55 3.83
C ALA A 125 11.29 -11.16 3.29
N PHE A 126 10.42 -11.64 4.18
CA PHE A 126 9.08 -12.05 3.78
C PHE A 126 8.35 -10.83 3.22
N VAL A 127 7.84 -10.98 1.99
CA VAL A 127 7.03 -9.96 1.35
C VAL A 127 5.61 -10.48 1.28
N GLU A 128 4.71 -9.80 1.98
CA GLU A 128 3.30 -10.13 1.93
C GLU A 128 2.77 -9.99 0.49
N GLY A 129 2.22 -11.09 -0.03
CA GLY A 129 1.72 -11.18 -1.40
C GLY A 129 0.52 -10.28 -1.67
N LYS A 130 0.33 -9.86 -2.93
CA LYS A 130 -0.79 -8.99 -3.35
C LYS A 130 -2.17 -9.55 -2.98
N ILE A 131 -2.33 -10.87 -3.07
CA ILE A 131 -3.59 -11.55 -2.73
C ILE A 131 -3.92 -11.45 -1.24
N VAL A 132 -2.90 -11.48 -0.39
CA VAL A 132 -3.04 -11.35 1.07
C VAL A 132 -3.54 -9.95 1.43
N LYS A 133 -2.90 -8.92 0.87
CA LYS A 133 -3.28 -7.51 1.07
C LYS A 133 -4.72 -7.27 0.61
N ALA A 134 -5.08 -7.78 -0.55
CA ALA A 134 -6.44 -7.66 -1.08
C ALA A 134 -7.46 -8.34 -0.17
N ALA A 135 -7.17 -9.55 0.33
CA ALA A 135 -8.01 -10.27 1.27
C ALA A 135 -8.23 -9.47 2.57
N ARG A 136 -7.20 -8.80 3.10
CA ARG A 136 -7.31 -7.96 4.30
C ARG A 136 -8.12 -6.68 4.07
N ASN A 137 -7.99 -6.06 2.90
CA ASN A 137 -8.62 -4.77 2.60
C ASN A 137 -10.03 -4.88 2.00
N GLY A 138 -10.43 -6.07 1.54
CA GLY A 138 -11.70 -6.26 0.82
C GLY A 138 -11.64 -5.84 -0.64
N ASP A 139 -10.44 -5.83 -1.22
CA ASP A 139 -10.24 -5.52 -2.63
C ASP A 139 -10.71 -6.67 -3.52
N TRP A 140 -10.87 -6.38 -4.81
CA TRP A 140 -11.21 -7.40 -5.80
C TRP A 140 -9.94 -7.93 -6.46
N VAL A 141 -9.84 -9.25 -6.58
CA VAL A 141 -8.70 -9.94 -7.18
C VAL A 141 -9.15 -10.70 -8.42
N LEU A 142 -8.44 -10.50 -9.53
CA LEU A 142 -8.54 -11.32 -10.73
C LEU A 142 -7.29 -12.20 -10.83
N LEU A 143 -7.48 -13.51 -10.80
CA LEU A 143 -6.46 -14.51 -11.03
C LEU A 143 -6.55 -14.94 -12.51
N ASP A 144 -5.65 -14.41 -13.32
CA ASP A 144 -5.58 -14.76 -14.74
C ASP A 144 -4.84 -16.08 -14.96
N GLU A 145 -5.21 -16.80 -16.01
CA GLU A 145 -4.63 -18.11 -16.41
C GLU A 145 -4.49 -19.12 -15.26
N ILE A 146 -5.48 -19.19 -14.36
CA ILE A 146 -5.41 -20.00 -13.14
C ILE A 146 -5.16 -21.49 -13.41
N ASN A 147 -5.49 -21.97 -14.62
CA ASN A 147 -5.23 -23.32 -15.08
C ASN A 147 -3.75 -23.67 -15.30
N LEU A 148 -2.87 -22.67 -15.37
CA LEU A 148 -1.42 -22.86 -15.49
C LEU A 148 -0.72 -22.93 -14.13
N ALA A 149 -1.44 -22.63 -13.04
CA ALA A 149 -0.89 -22.74 -11.69
C ALA A 149 -0.61 -24.21 -11.32
N SER A 150 0.43 -24.45 -10.53
CA SER A 150 0.71 -25.79 -10.01
C SER A 150 -0.40 -26.24 -9.04
N PRO A 151 -0.63 -27.55 -8.87
CA PRO A 151 -1.60 -28.07 -7.88
C PRO A 151 -1.38 -27.48 -6.48
N ASP A 152 -0.13 -27.42 -6.01
CA ASP A 152 0.21 -26.85 -4.71
C ASP A 152 -0.17 -25.37 -4.59
N THR A 153 -0.01 -24.60 -5.68
CA THR A 153 -0.43 -23.19 -5.71
C THR A 153 -1.94 -23.06 -5.68
N LEU A 154 -2.67 -23.96 -6.35
CA LEU A 154 -4.14 -23.98 -6.31
C LEU A 154 -4.66 -24.36 -4.92
N GLU A 155 -4.01 -25.32 -4.26
CA GLU A 155 -4.36 -25.72 -2.90
C GLU A 155 -4.15 -24.58 -1.89
N SER A 156 -3.05 -23.83 -2.02
CA SER A 156 -2.77 -22.72 -1.11
C SER A 156 -3.80 -21.60 -1.21
N ILE A 157 -4.39 -21.37 -2.38
CA ILE A 157 -5.43 -20.36 -2.62
C ILE A 157 -6.86 -20.91 -2.59
N ALA A 158 -7.06 -22.23 -2.46
CA ALA A 158 -8.38 -22.85 -2.52
C ALA A 158 -9.34 -22.30 -1.46
N GLY A 159 -8.81 -21.93 -0.29
CA GLY A 159 -9.58 -21.31 0.80
C GLY A 159 -10.24 -19.98 0.43
N LEU A 160 -9.76 -19.28 -0.60
CA LEU A 160 -10.33 -18.01 -1.06
C LEU A 160 -11.61 -18.19 -1.88
N PHE A 161 -11.86 -19.39 -2.41
CA PHE A 161 -13.05 -19.72 -3.20
C PHE A 161 -14.19 -20.31 -2.36
N GLN A 162 -14.01 -20.43 -1.05
CA GLN A 162 -15.00 -20.99 -0.13
C GLN A 162 -16.03 -19.93 0.31
N THR A 163 -17.14 -20.37 0.91
CA THR A 163 -18.20 -19.49 1.46
C THR A 163 -17.69 -18.51 2.51
N ASN A 164 -16.64 -18.88 3.24
CA ASN A 164 -15.95 -18.01 4.19
C ASN A 164 -14.47 -17.86 3.76
N PRO A 165 -14.16 -16.93 2.83
CA PRO A 165 -12.86 -16.88 2.20
C PRO A 165 -11.75 -16.66 3.22
N SER A 166 -10.71 -17.48 3.14
CA SER A 166 -9.56 -17.37 4.04
C SER A 166 -8.28 -17.88 3.38
N LEU A 167 -7.15 -17.38 3.87
CA LEU A 167 -5.83 -17.74 3.37
C LEU A 167 -4.93 -18.19 4.52
N LEU A 168 -4.22 -19.29 4.33
CA LEU A 168 -3.25 -19.80 5.30
C LEU A 168 -1.85 -19.34 4.89
N LEU A 169 -1.16 -18.63 5.77
CA LEU A 169 0.24 -18.25 5.61
C LEU A 169 1.09 -19.12 6.53
N SER A 170 2.14 -19.71 5.98
CA SER A 170 3.07 -20.59 6.72
C SER A 170 4.54 -20.25 6.46
N GLU A 171 4.81 -19.38 5.49
CA GLU A 171 6.13 -19.04 4.97
C GLU A 171 6.93 -18.09 5.89
N THR A 172 6.29 -17.51 6.90
CA THR A 172 6.93 -16.66 7.93
C THR A 172 7.48 -17.46 9.11
N GLY A 173 7.25 -18.79 9.14
CA GLY A 173 7.56 -19.65 10.29
C GLY A 173 6.49 -19.63 11.38
N GLU A 174 5.52 -18.73 11.29
CA GLU A 174 4.29 -18.72 12.10
C GLU A 174 3.11 -19.08 11.19
N ILE A 175 2.27 -20.01 11.64
CA ILE A 175 1.06 -20.39 10.90
C ILE A 175 -0.04 -19.38 11.22
N GLU A 176 -0.33 -18.48 10.29
CA GLU A 176 -1.39 -17.46 10.41
C GLU A 176 -2.52 -17.80 9.43
N ARG A 177 -3.78 -17.78 9.92
CA ARG A 177 -4.96 -17.88 9.06
C ARG A 177 -5.63 -16.51 8.96
N ILE A 178 -5.61 -15.93 7.78
CA ILE A 178 -6.25 -14.65 7.48
C ILE A 178 -7.68 -14.91 7.03
N GLN A 179 -8.64 -14.35 7.75
CA GLN A 179 -10.03 -14.28 7.31
C GLN A 179 -10.18 -13.10 6.35
N ALA A 180 -10.71 -13.35 5.16
CA ALA A 180 -10.90 -12.28 4.19
C ALA A 180 -11.99 -11.31 4.65
N HIS A 181 -11.83 -10.05 4.29
CA HIS A 181 -12.79 -9.00 4.55
C HIS A 181 -14.15 -9.31 3.87
N PRO A 182 -15.30 -8.97 4.46
CA PRO A 182 -16.63 -9.28 3.89
C PRO A 182 -16.86 -8.77 2.45
N ASN A 183 -16.20 -7.68 2.08
CA ASN A 183 -16.27 -7.09 0.73
C ASN A 183 -15.28 -7.68 -0.28
N PHE A 184 -14.38 -8.57 0.16
CA PHE A 184 -13.42 -9.23 -0.71
C PHE A 184 -14.13 -10.03 -1.81
N ARG A 185 -13.60 -9.98 -3.03
CA ARG A 185 -14.09 -10.76 -4.17
C ARG A 185 -12.89 -11.31 -4.93
N VAL A 186 -12.94 -12.59 -5.29
CA VAL A 186 -11.93 -13.24 -6.13
C VAL A 186 -12.58 -13.81 -7.38
N PHE A 187 -11.95 -13.59 -8.52
CA PHE A 187 -12.36 -14.10 -9.81
C PHE A 187 -11.21 -14.88 -10.42
N GLY A 188 -11.48 -16.06 -10.98
CA GLY A 188 -10.52 -16.82 -11.77
C GLY A 188 -10.87 -16.72 -13.24
N ALA A 189 -9.92 -16.34 -14.08
CA ALA A 189 -10.03 -16.43 -15.52
C ALA A 189 -9.18 -17.60 -16.04
N MET A 190 -9.69 -18.27 -17.07
CA MET A 190 -8.99 -19.29 -17.81
C MET A 190 -9.09 -18.93 -19.29
N ASN A 191 -7.97 -18.90 -20.00
CA ASN A 191 -8.02 -18.85 -21.45
C ASN A 191 -8.54 -20.21 -21.98
N PRO A 192 -9.53 -20.23 -22.89
CA PRO A 192 -9.99 -21.46 -23.50
C PRO A 192 -8.83 -22.07 -24.32
N ALA A 193 -8.53 -23.34 -24.05
CA ALA A 193 -7.40 -24.02 -24.68
C ALA A 193 -7.56 -24.08 -26.21
N THR A 194 -6.59 -23.53 -26.94
CA THR A 194 -6.16 -24.17 -28.19
C THR A 194 -5.61 -25.55 -27.81
N ASP A 195 -6.40 -26.55 -28.17
CA ASP A 195 -6.20 -28.00 -28.13
C ASP A 195 -4.71 -28.42 -28.08
N VAL A 196 -4.18 -28.87 -26.93
CA VAL A 196 -3.61 -30.21 -26.61
C VAL A 196 -3.13 -30.23 -25.13
N GLY A 197 -3.53 -31.20 -24.30
CA GLY A 197 -2.80 -31.56 -23.06
C GLY A 197 -3.44 -31.24 -21.68
N LYS A 198 -4.77 -31.32 -21.53
CA LYS A 198 -5.47 -31.03 -20.26
C LYS A 198 -4.99 -31.89 -19.07
N ARG A 199 -4.61 -31.22 -17.97
CA ARG A 199 -4.91 -31.68 -16.61
C ARG A 199 -6.11 -30.89 -16.11
N ASP A 200 -7.14 -31.60 -15.66
CA ASP A 200 -8.36 -30.99 -15.15
C ASP A 200 -8.12 -30.35 -13.77
N LEU A 201 -8.66 -29.14 -13.55
CA LEU A 201 -8.77 -28.55 -12.21
C LEU A 201 -9.49 -29.50 -11.25
N PRO A 202 -9.01 -29.66 -10.00
CA PRO A 202 -9.63 -30.53 -9.01
C PRO A 202 -11.09 -30.15 -8.78
N MET A 203 -11.95 -31.16 -8.58
CA MET A 203 -13.41 -31.02 -8.59
C MET A 203 -13.95 -29.96 -7.60
N GLY A 204 -13.23 -29.66 -6.52
CA GLY A 204 -13.64 -28.68 -5.52
C GLY A 204 -13.72 -27.22 -6.00
N LEU A 205 -13.08 -26.87 -7.12
CA LEU A 205 -13.07 -25.50 -7.67
C LEU A 205 -14.08 -25.30 -8.81
N ARG A 206 -14.77 -26.36 -9.25
CA ARG A 206 -15.63 -26.32 -10.45
C ARG A 206 -17.07 -25.93 -10.21
N SER A 207 -17.51 -25.84 -8.96
CA SER A 207 -18.90 -25.50 -8.65
C SER A 207 -18.99 -24.72 -7.35
N VAL A 208 -19.06 -23.39 -7.49
CA VAL A 208 -19.75 -22.55 -6.52
C VAL A 208 -20.75 -21.72 -7.33
N SER A 209 -22.00 -22.17 -7.34
CA SER A 209 -23.16 -21.41 -7.82
C SER A 209 -23.60 -20.38 -6.78
#